data_AF-A0A0J0YTF5-F1
#
_entry.id   AF-A0A0J0YTF5-F1
#
_cell.length_a   1.000
_cell.length_b   1.000
_cell.length_c   1.000
_cell.angle_alpha   90.00
_cell.angle_beta   90.00
_cell.angle_gamma   90.00
#
_symmetry.space_group_name_H-M   'P 1'
#
loop_
_entity.id
_entity.type
_entity.pdbx_description
1 polymer ?
#
loop_
_entity_poly.entity_id
_entity_poly.type
_entity_poly.pdbx_seq_one_letter_code
_entity_poly.pdbx_strand_id
1 'polypeptide(L)'
;MAREAWKQSKKSHDPLLSDILDWFKAAKPKPEQKDISVQLGCHIEEIAEMFEAIMRGSNLGKHLANNAQNFKACESANLKAVELIRESKSRQVELLDALCDQIVTALGVGYMMGFDIDKALSEVNRSNWSKFVDGQPVFDDNGKIKKGGSYTPPDLKPYINQD
;
A
#
# COMPACT_ATOMS: atom_id res chain seq x y z
N MET A 1 -10.34 27.72 18.45
CA MET A 1 -8.91 28.01 18.19
C MET A 1 -8.17 26.85 17.51
N ALA A 2 -8.10 25.63 18.06
CA ALA A 2 -7.42 24.49 17.39
C ALA A 2 -8.02 24.09 16.02
N ARG A 3 -9.35 24.12 15.87
CA ARG A 3 -10.03 23.84 14.58
C ARG A 3 -9.82 24.90 13.49
N GLU A 4 -9.48 26.14 13.84
CA GLU A 4 -9.22 27.19 12.85
C GLU A 4 -7.76 27.20 12.39
N ALA A 5 -6.82 26.89 13.28
CA ALA A 5 -5.43 26.58 12.92
C ALA A 5 -5.35 25.34 12.00
N TRP A 6 -6.18 24.32 12.24
CA TRP A 6 -6.31 23.16 11.36
C TRP A 6 -6.77 23.52 9.94
N LYS A 7 -7.75 24.44 9.80
CA LYS A 7 -8.26 24.89 8.50
C LYS A 7 -7.25 25.72 7.69
N GLN A 8 -6.40 26.51 8.35
CA GLN A 8 -5.42 27.36 7.68
C GLN A 8 -4.17 26.60 7.19
N SER A 9 -3.86 25.42 7.75
CA SER A 9 -2.73 24.57 7.31
C SER A 9 -2.98 23.79 6.01
N LYS A 10 -4.24 23.70 5.53
CA LYS A 10 -4.69 22.81 4.45
C LYS A 10 -4.46 23.31 3.01
N LYS A 11 -3.31 23.93 2.70
CA LYS A 11 -2.98 24.28 1.31
C LYS A 11 -1.93 23.40 0.66
N SER A 12 -1.24 22.55 1.42
CA SER A 12 -0.33 21.53 0.88
C SER A 12 -0.84 20.14 1.24
N HIS A 13 -0.78 19.22 0.28
CA HIS A 13 -0.92 17.79 0.56
C HIS A 13 0.19 17.34 1.53
N ASP A 14 -0.07 16.31 2.31
CA ASP A 14 0.95 15.69 3.17
C ASP A 14 2.17 15.28 2.31
N PRO A 15 3.40 15.73 2.64
CA PRO A 15 4.57 15.49 1.81
C PRO A 15 4.89 13.99 1.63
N LEU A 16 4.76 13.19 2.68
CA LEU A 16 5.05 11.75 2.62
C LEU A 16 4.01 11.02 1.78
N LEU A 17 2.72 11.31 1.99
CA LEU A 17 1.65 10.72 1.17
C LEU A 17 1.82 11.12 -0.30
N SER A 18 2.19 12.37 -0.56
CA SER A 18 2.43 12.87 -1.92
C SER A 18 3.60 12.14 -2.58
N ASP A 19 4.69 11.91 -1.85
CA ASP A 19 5.87 11.20 -2.35
C ASP A 19 5.59 9.71 -2.63
N ILE A 20 4.80 9.04 -1.78
CA ILE A 20 4.32 7.67 -2.04
C ILE A 20 3.49 7.63 -3.34
N LEU A 21 2.61 8.61 -3.55
CA LEU A 21 1.82 8.69 -4.79
C LEU A 21 2.71 8.97 -6.01
N ASP A 22 3.74 9.78 -5.87
CA ASP A 22 4.71 10.06 -6.93
C ASP A 22 5.52 8.82 -7.31
N TRP A 23 5.85 7.97 -6.33
CA TRP A 23 6.44 6.65 -6.59
C TRP A 23 5.53 5.80 -7.51
N PHE A 24 4.22 5.73 -7.23
CA PHE A 24 3.28 4.99 -8.08
C PHE A 24 3.12 5.63 -9.47
N LYS A 25 3.10 6.96 -9.57
CA LYS A 25 3.07 7.66 -10.87
C LYS A 25 4.31 7.38 -11.70
N ALA A 26 5.48 7.34 -11.07
CA ALA A 26 6.74 7.04 -11.74
C ALA A 26 6.79 5.55 -12.17
N ALA A 27 6.34 4.65 -11.31
CA ALA A 27 6.24 3.22 -11.61
C ALA A 27 5.25 2.91 -12.74
N LYS A 28 4.04 3.43 -12.64
CA LYS A 28 2.91 3.08 -13.53
C LYS A 28 2.13 4.35 -13.88
N PRO A 29 2.65 5.21 -14.79
CA PRO A 29 2.03 6.49 -15.12
C PRO A 29 0.65 6.36 -15.78
N LYS A 30 0.34 5.20 -16.36
CA LYS A 30 -0.95 4.88 -16.99
C LYS A 30 -1.37 3.46 -16.60
N PRO A 31 -1.95 3.26 -15.42
CA PRO A 31 -2.31 1.92 -14.95
C PRO A 31 -3.46 1.34 -15.79
N GLU A 32 -3.32 0.07 -16.20
CA GLU A 32 -4.35 -0.71 -16.87
C GLU A 32 -5.14 -1.56 -15.87
N GLN A 33 -6.18 -2.25 -16.34
CA GLN A 33 -7.01 -3.13 -15.50
C GLN A 33 -6.19 -4.21 -14.77
N LYS A 34 -5.18 -4.78 -15.43
CA LYS A 34 -4.27 -5.74 -14.83
C LYS A 34 -3.44 -5.13 -13.70
N ASP A 35 -2.98 -3.89 -13.85
CA ASP A 35 -2.18 -3.21 -12.82
C ASP A 35 -3.04 -2.92 -11.58
N ILE A 36 -4.31 -2.56 -11.78
CA ILE A 36 -5.28 -2.39 -10.68
C ILE A 36 -5.52 -3.72 -9.96
N SER A 37 -5.71 -4.82 -10.71
CA SER A 37 -5.88 -6.16 -10.12
C SER A 37 -4.67 -6.56 -9.29
N VAL A 38 -3.46 -6.38 -9.84
CA VAL A 38 -2.20 -6.66 -9.14
C VAL A 38 -2.09 -5.82 -7.87
N GLN A 39 -2.41 -4.52 -7.93
CA GLN A 39 -2.32 -3.62 -6.77
C GLN A 39 -3.33 -3.98 -5.68
N LEU A 40 -4.56 -4.38 -6.03
CA LEU A 40 -5.51 -4.93 -5.07
C LEU A 40 -4.95 -6.20 -4.41
N GLY A 41 -4.32 -7.08 -5.18
CA GLY A 41 -3.65 -8.26 -4.66
C GLY A 41 -2.49 -7.93 -3.73
N CYS A 42 -1.66 -6.92 -4.03
CA CYS A 42 -0.63 -6.43 -3.12
C CYS A 42 -1.24 -5.91 -1.81
N HIS A 43 -2.29 -5.10 -1.90
CA HIS A 43 -2.96 -4.57 -0.70
C HIS A 43 -3.56 -5.67 0.18
N ILE A 44 -4.19 -6.70 -0.40
CA ILE A 44 -4.72 -7.84 0.35
C ILE A 44 -3.59 -8.67 0.97
N GLU A 45 -2.43 -8.77 0.32
CA GLU A 45 -1.25 -9.46 0.88
C GLU A 45 -0.78 -8.77 2.17
N GLU A 46 -0.73 -7.44 2.23
CA GLU A 46 -0.36 -6.72 3.46
C GLU A 46 -1.33 -7.03 4.62
N ILE A 47 -2.62 -7.20 4.33
CA ILE A 47 -3.61 -7.64 5.32
C ILE A 47 -3.34 -9.09 5.72
N ALA A 48 -3.00 -9.98 4.79
CA ALA A 48 -2.64 -11.36 5.10
C ALA A 48 -1.37 -11.43 5.99
N GLU A 49 -0.36 -10.60 5.73
CA GLU A 49 0.86 -10.49 6.53
C GLU A 49 0.56 -9.93 7.93
N MET A 50 -0.35 -8.95 8.05
CA MET A 50 -0.85 -8.50 9.35
C MET A 50 -1.47 -9.68 10.13
N PHE A 51 -2.34 -10.47 9.48
CA PHE A 51 -2.95 -11.65 10.11
C PHE A 51 -1.93 -12.73 10.48
N GLU A 52 -0.87 -12.91 9.70
CA GLU A 52 0.22 -13.83 10.05
C GLU A 52 1.02 -13.32 11.27
N ALA A 53 1.16 -12.00 11.43
CA ALA A 53 1.81 -11.39 12.59
C ALA A 53 0.99 -11.54 13.89
N ILE A 54 -0.33 -11.33 13.83
CA ILE A 54 -1.19 -11.37 15.03
C ILE A 54 -1.81 -12.75 15.30
N MET A 55 -1.94 -13.59 14.27
CA MET A 55 -2.62 -14.89 14.30
C MET A 55 -1.91 -15.90 13.37
N ARG A 56 -0.65 -16.16 13.69
CA ARG A 56 0.26 -17.01 12.90
C ARG A 56 -0.36 -18.36 12.51
N GLY A 57 -0.30 -18.69 11.22
CA GLY A 57 -0.76 -19.97 10.68
C GLY A 57 -2.29 -20.13 10.59
N SER A 58 -3.05 -19.07 10.90
CA SER A 58 -4.51 -19.09 10.86
C SER A 58 -5.06 -19.40 9.47
N ASN A 59 -6.21 -20.07 9.42
CA ASN A 59 -6.90 -20.35 8.16
C ASN A 59 -7.34 -19.06 7.46
N LEU A 60 -7.69 -18.02 8.22
CA LEU A 60 -8.06 -16.72 7.67
C LEU A 60 -6.87 -16.06 6.96
N GLY A 61 -5.69 -16.03 7.58
CA GLY A 61 -4.47 -15.53 6.93
C GLY A 61 -4.15 -16.26 5.63
N LYS A 62 -4.27 -17.60 5.62
CA LYS A 62 -4.08 -18.42 4.41
C LYS A 62 -5.10 -18.11 3.32
N HIS A 63 -6.38 -17.94 3.66
CA HIS A 63 -7.40 -17.56 2.69
C HIS A 63 -7.16 -16.16 2.11
N LEU A 64 -6.74 -15.19 2.92
CA LEU A 64 -6.38 -13.85 2.46
C LEU A 64 -5.18 -13.91 1.50
N ALA A 65 -4.13 -14.66 1.85
CA ALA A 65 -2.97 -14.87 1.00
C ALA A 65 -3.34 -15.49 -0.35
N ASN A 66 -4.21 -16.52 -0.37
CA ASN A 66 -4.70 -17.11 -1.61
C ASN A 66 -5.49 -16.11 -2.47
N ASN A 67 -6.36 -15.30 -1.85
CA ASN A 67 -7.09 -14.25 -2.56
C ASN A 67 -6.15 -13.19 -3.15
N ALA A 68 -5.13 -12.78 -2.40
CA ALA A 68 -4.08 -11.89 -2.89
C ALA A 68 -3.40 -12.46 -4.13
N GLN A 69 -3.05 -13.75 -4.13
CA GLN A 69 -2.44 -14.41 -5.29
C GLN A 69 -3.37 -14.43 -6.50
N ASN A 70 -4.67 -14.73 -6.32
CA ASN A 70 -5.63 -14.72 -7.44
C ASN A 70 -5.75 -13.34 -8.11
N PHE A 71 -5.75 -12.27 -7.30
CA PHE A 71 -5.72 -10.90 -7.83
C PHE A 71 -4.42 -10.59 -8.58
N LYS A 72 -3.27 -11.01 -8.04
CA LYS A 72 -1.95 -10.84 -8.69
C LYS A 72 -1.80 -11.65 -9.97
N ALA A 73 -2.37 -12.86 -10.01
CA ALA A 73 -2.41 -13.72 -11.18
C ALA A 73 -3.42 -13.23 -12.24
N CYS A 74 -4.21 -12.19 -11.93
CA CYS A 74 -5.23 -11.64 -12.82
C CYS A 74 -6.24 -12.71 -13.27
N GLU A 75 -6.65 -13.58 -12.34
CA GLU A 75 -7.69 -14.58 -12.60
C GLU A 75 -8.96 -13.92 -13.15
N SER A 76 -9.67 -14.64 -14.02
CA SER A 76 -10.82 -14.08 -14.77
C SER A 76 -11.87 -13.41 -13.89
N ALA A 77 -12.21 -14.03 -12.74
CA ALA A 77 -13.14 -13.47 -11.77
C ALA A 77 -12.63 -12.16 -11.13
N ASN A 78 -11.32 -12.07 -10.87
CA ASN A 78 -10.68 -10.89 -10.27
C ASN A 78 -10.61 -9.72 -11.27
N LEU A 79 -10.28 -10.00 -12.54
CA LEU A 79 -10.36 -9.01 -13.60
C LEU A 79 -11.80 -8.50 -13.77
N LYS A 80 -12.80 -9.39 -13.71
CA LYS A 80 -14.21 -9.00 -13.77
C LYS A 80 -14.62 -8.13 -12.58
N ALA A 81 -14.10 -8.40 -11.37
CA ALA A 81 -14.34 -7.55 -10.21
C ALA A 81 -13.80 -6.12 -10.44
N VAL A 82 -12.60 -5.98 -11.00
CA VAL A 82 -12.01 -4.66 -11.35
C VAL A 82 -12.85 -3.93 -12.40
N GLU A 83 -13.29 -4.63 -13.44
CA GLU A 83 -14.18 -4.07 -14.48
C GLU A 83 -15.44 -3.47 -13.85
N LEU A 84 -16.13 -4.24 -13.00
CA LEU A 84 -17.36 -3.78 -12.35
C LEU A 84 -17.14 -2.56 -11.44
N ILE A 85 -16.00 -2.45 -10.78
CA ILE A 85 -15.63 -1.25 -10.02
C ILE A 85 -15.43 -0.07 -10.96
N ARG A 86 -14.72 -0.25 -12.09
CA ARG A 86 -14.46 0.82 -13.06
C ARG A 86 -15.71 1.35 -13.75
N GLU A 87 -16.72 0.51 -13.94
CA GLU A 87 -17.99 0.85 -14.58
C GLU A 87 -19.02 1.48 -13.62
N SER A 88 -18.79 1.41 -12.30
CA SER A 88 -19.74 1.89 -11.30
C SER A 88 -19.16 2.99 -10.42
N LYS A 89 -19.77 4.19 -10.49
CA LYS A 89 -19.39 5.31 -9.61
C LYS A 89 -19.67 5.05 -8.14
N SER A 90 -20.76 4.34 -7.80
CA SER A 90 -21.02 4.00 -6.41
C SER A 90 -19.95 3.06 -5.85
N ARG A 91 -19.57 2.02 -6.60
CA ARG A 91 -18.50 1.10 -6.19
C ARG A 91 -17.14 1.79 -6.07
N GLN A 92 -16.86 2.79 -6.91
CA GLN A 92 -15.64 3.62 -6.79
C GLN A 92 -15.62 4.41 -5.48
N VAL A 93 -16.75 5.00 -5.10
CA VAL A 93 -16.87 5.75 -3.83
C VAL A 93 -16.73 4.80 -2.65
N GLU A 94 -17.40 3.65 -2.67
CA GLU A 94 -17.30 2.62 -1.63
C GLU A 94 -15.87 2.08 -1.47
N LEU A 95 -15.19 1.80 -2.59
CA LEU A 95 -13.79 1.35 -2.55
C LEU A 95 -12.88 2.46 -1.98
N LEU A 96 -13.06 3.71 -2.41
CA LEU A 96 -12.26 4.83 -1.93
C LEU A 96 -12.43 5.06 -0.42
N ASP A 97 -13.66 4.97 0.07
CA ASP A 97 -14.01 5.07 1.48
C ASP A 97 -13.29 3.97 2.29
N ALA A 98 -13.43 2.71 1.87
CA ALA A 98 -12.77 1.58 2.51
C ALA A 98 -11.24 1.69 2.53
N LEU A 99 -10.63 2.17 1.44
CA LEU A 99 -9.17 2.40 1.38
C LEU A 99 -8.72 3.51 2.35
N CYS A 100 -9.50 4.59 2.47
CA CYS A 100 -9.21 5.66 3.43
C CYS A 100 -9.33 5.16 4.88
N ASP A 101 -10.38 4.40 5.18
CA ASP A 101 -10.56 3.78 6.49
C ASP A 101 -9.45 2.80 6.83
N GLN A 102 -8.97 2.02 5.87
CA GLN A 102 -7.83 1.13 6.07
C GLN A 102 -6.53 1.89 6.39
N ILE A 103 -6.28 3.04 5.75
CA ILE A 103 -5.14 3.90 6.10
C ILE A 103 -5.29 4.43 7.53
N VAL A 104 -6.45 4.99 7.86
CA VAL A 104 -6.71 5.55 9.20
C VAL A 104 -6.59 4.48 10.29
N THR A 105 -7.16 3.31 10.06
CA THR A 105 -7.12 2.21 11.02
C THR A 105 -5.74 1.57 11.13
N ALA A 106 -4.97 1.46 10.05
CA ALA A 106 -3.57 1.01 10.12
C ALA A 106 -2.71 1.96 10.96
N LEU A 107 -2.84 3.27 10.77
CA LEU A 107 -2.19 4.28 11.62
C LEU A 107 -2.66 4.16 13.08
N GLY A 108 -3.96 3.93 13.28
CA GLY A 108 -4.55 3.70 14.60
C GLY A 108 -3.98 2.48 15.31
N VAL A 109 -3.83 1.34 14.62
CA VAL A 109 -3.20 0.13 15.17
C VAL A 109 -1.75 0.41 15.56
N GLY A 110 -0.96 1.05 14.67
CA GLY A 110 0.42 1.42 14.96
C GLY A 110 0.54 2.32 16.20
N TYR A 111 -0.32 3.34 16.31
CA TYR A 111 -0.39 4.22 17.47
C TYR A 111 -0.73 3.46 18.76
N MET A 112 -1.75 2.60 18.74
CA MET A 112 -2.18 1.84 19.93
C MET A 112 -1.13 0.82 20.39
N MET A 113 -0.29 0.34 19.46
CA MET A 113 0.84 -0.54 19.76
C MET A 113 2.11 0.21 20.20
N GLY A 114 2.10 1.55 20.23
CA GLY A 114 3.26 2.36 20.61
C GLY A 114 4.33 2.48 19.52
N PHE A 115 4.03 2.13 18.28
CA PHE A 115 4.97 2.23 17.17
C PHE A 115 5.12 3.67 16.69
N ASP A 116 6.34 4.07 16.30
CA ASP A 116 6.59 5.30 15.55
C ASP A 116 6.20 5.07 14.07
N ILE A 117 4.89 4.92 13.82
CA ILE A 117 4.34 4.51 12.53
C ILE A 117 4.62 5.52 11.41
N ASP A 118 4.75 6.81 11.75
CA ASP A 118 5.09 7.87 10.81
C ASP A 118 6.53 7.72 10.27
N LYS A 119 7.51 7.54 11.17
CA LYS A 119 8.90 7.27 10.76
C LYS A 119 9.06 5.91 10.10
N ALA A 120 8.33 4.90 10.56
CA ALA A 120 8.32 3.58 9.92
C ALA A 120 7.84 3.66 8.47
N LEU A 121 6.75 4.39 8.21
CA LEU A 121 6.23 4.60 6.85
C LEU A 121 7.22 5.38 5.98
N SER A 122 7.90 6.38 6.55
CA SER A 122 8.97 7.12 5.87
C SER A 122 10.13 6.21 5.46
N GLU A 123 10.55 5.28 6.32
CA GLU A 123 11.61 4.31 6.01
C GLU A 123 11.18 3.29 4.93
N VAL A 124 9.93 2.81 4.97
CA VAL A 124 9.38 1.96 3.91
C VAL A 124 9.38 2.71 2.57
N ASN A 125 8.97 3.98 2.56
CA ASN A 125 8.97 4.81 1.38
C ASN A 125 10.39 5.04 0.82
N ARG A 126 11.38 5.32 1.67
CA ARG A 126 12.80 5.37 1.29
C ARG A 126 13.27 4.06 0.63
N SER A 127 12.95 2.92 1.24
CA SER A 127 13.26 1.59 0.69
C SER A 127 12.58 1.38 -0.68
N ASN A 128 11.33 1.85 -0.87
CA ASN A 128 10.64 1.75 -2.15
C ASN A 128 11.35 2.55 -3.25
N TRP A 129 11.79 3.78 -2.98
CA TRP A 129 12.58 4.56 -3.93
C TRP A 129 13.95 3.93 -4.23
N SER A 130 14.57 3.22 -3.28
CA SER A 130 15.85 2.53 -3.51
C SER A 130 15.78 1.42 -4.59
N LYS A 131 14.57 0.95 -4.93
CA LYS A 131 14.34 -0.01 -6.02
C LYS A 131 14.58 0.59 -7.41
N PHE A 132 14.49 1.92 -7.52
CA PHE A 132 14.70 2.63 -8.79
C PHE A 132 16.20 2.71 -9.08
N VAL A 133 16.55 2.59 -10.36
CA VAL A 133 17.93 2.76 -10.86
C VAL A 133 17.90 3.95 -11.80
N ASP A 134 18.76 4.95 -11.56
CA ASP A 134 18.81 6.21 -12.32
C ASP A 134 17.44 6.92 -12.44
N GLY A 135 16.64 6.85 -11.37
CA GLY A 135 15.30 7.45 -11.32
C GLY A 135 14.24 6.71 -12.13
N GLN A 136 14.54 5.50 -12.64
CA GLN A 136 13.60 4.67 -13.40
C GLN A 136 13.26 3.37 -12.65
N PRO A 137 11.99 2.94 -12.69
CA PRO A 137 11.59 1.63 -12.17
C PRO A 137 12.16 0.53 -13.07
N VAL A 138 12.81 -0.47 -12.49
CA VAL A 138 13.25 -1.68 -13.21
C VAL A 138 12.19 -2.75 -13.04
N PHE A 139 11.69 -3.34 -14.12
CA PHE A 139 10.68 -4.40 -14.07
C PHE A 139 11.27 -5.80 -14.31
N ASP A 140 10.66 -6.82 -13.69
CA ASP A 140 10.87 -8.20 -14.07
C ASP A 140 10.04 -8.58 -15.30
N ASP A 141 10.27 -9.79 -15.79
CA ASP A 141 9.62 -10.32 -16.98
C ASP A 141 8.09 -10.47 -16.78
N ASN A 142 7.64 -10.42 -15.52
CA ASN A 142 6.23 -10.44 -15.11
C ASN A 142 5.67 -9.03 -14.86
N GLY A 143 6.44 -7.96 -15.14
CA GLY A 143 6.02 -6.58 -14.96
C GLY A 143 5.98 -6.10 -13.50
N LYS A 144 6.59 -6.83 -12.56
CA LYS A 144 6.79 -6.39 -11.16
C LYS A 144 8.06 -5.58 -11.03
N ILE A 145 8.09 -4.59 -10.14
CA ILE A 145 9.30 -3.81 -9.90
C ILE A 145 10.35 -4.69 -9.22
N LYS A 146 11.47 -4.91 -9.90
CA LYS A 146 12.64 -5.63 -9.40
C LYS A 146 13.32 -4.82 -8.29
N LYS A 147 13.93 -5.55 -7.36
CA LYS A 147 14.95 -4.98 -6.46
C LYS A 147 16.22 -4.79 -7.30
N GLY A 148 16.53 -3.55 -7.68
CA GLY A 148 17.77 -3.20 -8.38
C GLY A 148 19.01 -3.36 -7.49
N GLY A 149 20.22 -3.20 -8.06
CA GLY A 149 21.48 -3.33 -7.31
C GLY A 149 21.68 -2.32 -6.18
N SER A 150 20.97 -1.19 -6.23
CA SER A 150 20.92 -0.14 -5.20
C SER A 150 19.86 -0.36 -4.13
N TYR A 151 19.08 -1.45 -4.21
CA TYR A 151 18.00 -1.72 -3.27
C TYR A 151 18.54 -1.89 -1.85
N THR A 152 17.89 -1.22 -0.91
CA THR A 152 18.16 -1.32 0.53
C THR A 152 16.85 -1.62 1.26
N PRO A 153 16.71 -2.79 1.92
CA PRO A 153 15.48 -3.14 2.62
C PRO A 153 15.18 -2.15 3.75
N PRO A 154 13.90 -1.98 4.14
CA PRO A 154 13.56 -1.10 5.24
C PRO A 154 14.00 -1.73 6.56
N ASP A 155 14.59 -0.95 7.46
CA ASP A 155 14.83 -1.36 8.85
C ASP A 155 13.76 -0.75 9.78
N LEU A 156 12.85 -1.60 10.26
CA LEU A 156 11.74 -1.15 11.11
C LEU A 156 11.99 -1.32 12.61
N LYS A 157 13.09 -1.96 13.00
CA LYS A 157 13.43 -2.19 14.42
C LYS A 157 13.53 -0.90 15.24
N PRO A 158 14.05 0.22 14.71
CA PRO A 158 14.12 1.47 15.47
C PRO A 158 12.75 2.09 15.81
N TYR A 159 11.67 1.65 15.16
CA TYR A 159 10.33 2.26 15.28
C TYR A 159 9.34 1.44 16.12
N ILE A 160 9.77 0.28 16.62
CA ILE A 160 9.07 -0.46 17.65
C ILE A 160 9.59 0.05 19.00
N ASN A 161 9.00 1.09 19.57
CA ASN A 161 9.43 1.52 20.90
C ASN A 161 9.23 0.37 21.88
N GLN A 162 10.33 0.03 22.55
CA GLN A 162 10.34 -0.87 23.69
C GLN A 162 10.36 0.04 24.91
N ASP A 163 9.34 -0.07 25.75
CA ASP A 163 9.55 0.20 27.17
C ASP A 163 10.43 -0.91 27.75
#